data_AF-A0A8H8JDZ4-F1
#
_entry.id   AF-A0A8H8JDZ4-F1
#
_cell.length_a   1.000
_cell.length_b   1.000
_cell.length_c   1.000
_cell.angle_alpha   90.00
_cell.angle_beta   90.00
_cell.angle_gamma   90.00
#
_symmetry.space_group_name_H-M   'P 1'
#
loop_
_entity.id
_entity.type
_entity.pdbx_description
1 polymer ?
#
loop_
_entity_poly.entity_id
_entity_poly.type
_entity_poly.pdbx_seq_one_letter_code
_entity_poly.pdbx_strand_id
1 'polypeptide(L)'
;MLGISSCFGMQTSFSLNPARDLGPRLMCWMVGYGREVWDYRGQYWLCVPIMGPIVGALAGNTLYDILVFTGCESIFNKGLVLPDDAQTHEASDTLKESSGEHISV
;
A
#
# COMPACT_ATOMS: atom_id res chain seq x y z
N MET A 1 -6.96 8.68 12.34
CA MET A 1 -7.42 9.47 11.17
C MET A 1 -7.48 10.98 11.42
N LEU A 2 -7.75 11.46 12.65
CA LEU A 2 -7.78 12.92 12.93
C LEU A 2 -6.49 13.65 12.55
N GLY A 3 -5.31 13.13 12.89
CA GLY A 3 -4.04 13.81 12.61
C GLY A 3 -3.77 14.11 11.13
N ILE A 4 -3.88 13.09 10.25
CA ILE A 4 -3.62 13.29 8.82
C ILE A 4 -4.71 14.16 8.18
N SER A 5 -5.97 14.01 8.60
CA SER A 5 -7.06 14.84 8.08
C SER A 5 -6.94 16.31 8.52
N SER A 6 -6.43 16.60 9.71
CA SER A 6 -6.23 17.97 10.19
C SER A 6 -5.08 18.68 9.47
N CYS A 7 -4.01 17.95 9.14
CA CYS A 7 -2.83 18.54 8.49
C CYS A 7 -2.96 18.61 6.97
N PHE A 8 -3.54 17.60 6.33
CA PHE A 8 -3.61 17.48 4.86
C PHE A 8 -5.04 17.57 4.29
N GLY A 9 -6.05 17.74 5.14
CA GLY A 9 -7.45 17.81 4.69
C GLY A 9 -7.78 19.03 3.82
N MET A 10 -7.13 20.18 4.06
CA MET A 10 -7.40 21.39 3.29
C MET A 10 -6.80 21.38 1.87
N GLN A 11 -5.71 20.62 1.66
CA GLN A 11 -5.02 20.59 0.37
C GLN A 11 -5.70 19.61 -0.60
N THR A 12 -5.94 18.38 -0.17
CA THR A 12 -6.43 17.30 -1.04
C THR A 12 -7.42 16.36 -0.34
N SER A 13 -8.04 16.83 0.76
CA SER A 13 -9.14 16.16 1.47
C SER A 13 -8.88 14.70 1.86
N PHE A 14 -7.61 14.34 2.10
CA PHE A 14 -7.20 12.98 2.48
C PHE A 14 -7.68 11.92 1.47
N SER A 15 -7.51 12.20 0.17
CA SER A 15 -7.86 11.24 -0.88
C SER A 15 -6.80 10.14 -1.05
N LEU A 16 -6.69 9.30 -0.01
CA LEU A 16 -5.80 8.12 0.01
C LEU A 16 -6.44 6.86 -0.57
N ASN A 17 -7.72 6.88 -0.89
CA ASN A 17 -8.44 5.70 -1.35
C ASN A 17 -9.15 5.99 -2.69
N PRO A 18 -8.75 5.33 -3.78
CA PRO A 18 -9.38 5.46 -5.09
C PRO A 18 -10.90 5.23 -5.07
N ALA A 19 -11.37 4.22 -4.32
CA ALA A 19 -12.79 3.88 -4.23
C ALA A 19 -13.60 4.94 -3.49
N ARG A 20 -12.98 5.63 -2.52
CA ARG A 20 -13.61 6.73 -1.77
C ARG A 20 -13.92 7.92 -2.69
N ASP A 21 -13.10 8.16 -3.70
CA ASP A 21 -13.31 9.27 -4.65
C ASP A 21 -14.17 8.87 -5.85
N LEU A 22 -14.08 7.61 -6.34
CA LEU A 22 -14.83 7.16 -7.51
C LEU A 22 -16.33 7.02 -7.25
N GLY A 23 -16.73 6.46 -6.11
CA GLY A 23 -18.14 6.20 -5.79
C GLY A 23 -19.03 7.46 -5.79
N PRO A 24 -18.67 8.50 -5.02
CA PRO A 24 -19.40 9.76 -5.01
C PRO A 24 -19.40 10.47 -6.36
N ARG A 25 -18.29 10.41 -7.11
CA ARG A 25 -18.21 11.00 -8.47
C ARG A 25 -19.14 10.30 -9.46
N LEU A 26 -19.20 8.98 -9.41
CA LEU A 26 -20.12 8.20 -10.25
C LEU A 26 -21.58 8.52 -9.91
N MET A 27 -21.91 8.64 -8.62
CA MET A 27 -23.25 9.06 -8.20
C MET A 27 -23.60 10.47 -8.68
N CYS A 28 -22.70 11.45 -8.56
CA CYS A 28 -22.94 12.80 -9.08
C CYS A 28 -23.16 12.78 -10.61
N TRP A 29 -22.40 11.97 -11.33
CA TRP A 29 -22.60 11.78 -12.77
C TRP A 29 -23.99 11.18 -13.09
N MET A 30 -24.42 10.16 -12.35
CA MET A 30 -25.75 9.55 -12.51
C MET A 30 -26.91 10.48 -12.13
N VAL A 31 -26.71 11.36 -11.14
CA VAL A 31 -27.69 12.38 -10.71
C VAL A 31 -27.79 13.54 -11.72
N GLY A 32 -26.92 13.58 -12.73
CA GLY A 32 -27.01 14.54 -13.83
C GLY A 32 -26.12 15.76 -13.70
N TYR A 33 -25.13 15.77 -12.80
CA TYR A 33 -24.09 16.82 -12.75
C TYR A 33 -23.19 16.88 -14.00
N GLY A 34 -23.39 15.98 -14.97
CA GLY A 34 -22.74 16.06 -16.28
C GLY A 34 -21.23 15.74 -16.26
N ARG A 35 -20.56 16.06 -17.37
CA ARG A 35 -19.14 15.70 -17.62
C ARG A 35 -18.15 16.52 -16.79
N GLU A 36 -18.61 17.60 -16.16
CA GLU A 36 -17.82 18.53 -15.35
C GLU A 36 -17.18 17.85 -14.12
N VAL A 37 -17.81 16.78 -13.62
CA VAL A 37 -17.27 15.94 -12.52
C VAL A 37 -15.94 15.26 -12.91
N TRP A 38 -15.74 15.01 -14.20
CA TRP A 38 -14.58 14.30 -14.76
C TRP A 38 -13.54 15.26 -15.36
N ASP A 39 -13.96 16.44 -15.82
CA ASP A 39 -13.06 17.38 -16.49
C ASP A 39 -12.48 18.47 -15.57
N TYR A 40 -12.80 18.40 -14.28
CA TYR A 40 -12.31 19.35 -13.29
C TYR A 40 -10.77 19.40 -13.25
N ARG A 41 -10.21 20.59 -13.53
CA ARG A 41 -8.78 20.93 -13.47
C ARG A 41 -7.86 19.92 -14.18
N GLY A 42 -8.26 19.47 -15.38
CA GLY A 42 -7.42 18.62 -16.23
C GLY A 42 -7.24 17.21 -15.65
N GLN A 43 -8.34 16.47 -15.48
CA GLN A 43 -8.35 15.08 -14.98
C GLN A 43 -7.80 14.94 -13.54
N TYR A 44 -8.09 15.91 -12.67
CA TYR A 44 -7.67 15.89 -11.26
C TYR A 44 -8.13 14.63 -10.50
N TRP A 45 -9.26 14.05 -10.92
CA TRP A 45 -9.80 12.80 -10.40
C TRP A 45 -8.91 11.57 -10.64
N LEU A 46 -7.92 11.65 -11.54
CA LEU A 46 -6.98 10.57 -11.82
C LEU A 46 -5.65 10.79 -11.11
N CYS A 47 -5.09 12.00 -11.25
CA CYS A 47 -3.75 12.29 -10.76
C CYS A 47 -3.64 12.28 -9.24
N VAL A 48 -4.67 12.78 -8.53
CA VAL A 48 -4.59 12.92 -7.07
C VAL A 48 -5.12 11.69 -6.34
N PRO A 49 -6.37 11.24 -6.54
CA PRO A 49 -6.95 10.19 -5.71
C PRO A 49 -6.62 8.76 -6.19
N ILE A 50 -6.10 8.59 -7.41
CA ILE A 50 -5.72 7.28 -7.96
C ILE A 50 -4.20 7.16 -7.99
N MET A 51 -3.50 8.04 -8.71
CA MET A 51 -2.04 7.95 -8.84
C MET A 51 -1.31 8.31 -7.54
N GLY A 52 -1.79 9.30 -6.79
CA GLY A 52 -1.21 9.72 -5.52
C GLY A 52 -1.07 8.58 -4.50
N PRO A 53 -2.15 7.83 -4.18
CA PRO A 53 -2.08 6.71 -3.25
C PRO A 53 -1.22 5.56 -3.73
N ILE A 54 -1.22 5.24 -5.03
CA ILE A 54 -0.41 4.15 -5.58
C ILE A 54 1.07 4.46 -5.41
N VAL A 55 1.50 5.65 -5.86
CA VAL A 55 2.89 6.07 -5.74
C VAL A 55 3.28 6.25 -4.27
N GLY A 56 2.39 6.82 -3.45
CA GLY A 56 2.61 7.01 -2.02
C GLY A 56 2.73 5.69 -1.24
N ALA A 57 1.93 4.68 -1.59
CA ALA A 57 2.01 3.35 -1.00
C ALA A 57 3.32 2.64 -1.36
N LEU A 58 3.75 2.72 -2.62
CA LEU A 58 5.04 2.18 -3.05
C LEU A 58 6.20 2.87 -2.34
N ALA A 59 6.21 4.21 -2.33
CA ALA A 59 7.26 4.99 -1.67
C ALA A 59 7.28 4.75 -0.15
N GLY A 60 6.11 4.72 0.49
CA GLY A 60 5.97 4.43 1.92
C GLY A 60 6.44 3.02 2.27
N ASN A 61 6.10 2.02 1.45
CA ASN A 61 6.58 0.66 1.63
C ASN A 61 8.10 0.56 1.49
N THR A 62 8.68 1.19 0.46
CA THR A 62 10.15 1.21 0.31
C THR A 62 10.84 1.93 1.46
N LEU A 63 10.26 3.02 1.97
CA LEU A 63 10.82 3.76 3.08
C LEU A 63 10.74 2.96 4.40
N TYR A 64 9.65 2.23 4.61
CA TYR A 64 9.50 1.33 5.74
C TYR A 64 10.50 0.17 5.68
N ASP A 65 10.68 -0.41 4.50
CA ASP A 65 11.64 -1.49 4.26
C ASP A 65 13.08 -1.05 4.56
N ILE A 66 13.42 0.20 4.27
CA ILE A 66 14.76 0.76 4.52
C ILE A 66 14.97 1.15 5.99
N LEU A 67 14.00 1.80 6.62
CA LEU A 67 14.23 2.46 7.91
C LEU A 67 13.84 1.62 9.13
N VAL A 68 12.92 0.67 8.98
CA VAL A 68 12.31 -0.02 10.13
C VAL A 68 12.38 -1.53 9.98
N PHE A 69 12.16 -2.06 8.78
CA PHE A 69 12.06 -3.50 8.59
C PHE A 69 13.45 -4.17 8.49
N THR A 70 13.67 -5.19 9.33
CA THR A 70 14.92 -5.98 9.40
C THR A 70 14.63 -7.47 9.20
N GLY A 71 13.73 -7.82 8.29
CA GLY A 71 13.41 -9.23 7.99
C GLY A 71 14.21 -9.79 6.81
N CYS A 72 14.40 -11.11 6.79
CA CYS A 72 15.06 -11.84 5.68
C CYS A 72 14.31 -11.72 4.33
N GLU A 73 13.02 -11.39 4.37
CA GLU A 73 12.17 -11.14 3.20
C GLU A 73 12.32 -9.73 2.61
N SER A 74 13.06 -8.84 3.28
CA SER A 74 13.35 -7.48 2.79
C SER A 74 14.18 -7.55 1.52
N ILE A 75 13.87 -6.75 0.51
CA ILE A 75 14.70 -6.68 -0.70
C ILE A 75 15.97 -5.87 -0.41
N PHE A 76 15.85 -4.82 0.40
CA PHE A 76 16.93 -3.87 0.64
C PHE A 76 17.79 -4.22 1.87
N ASN A 77 17.22 -4.85 2.91
CA ASN A 77 17.92 -5.04 4.19
C ASN A 77 18.47 -6.46 4.43
N LYS A 78 18.62 -7.28 3.36
CA LYS A 78 19.13 -8.66 3.46
C LYS A 78 20.49 -8.80 4.15
N GLY A 79 21.29 -7.74 4.20
CA GLY A 79 22.61 -7.73 4.83
C GLY A 79 22.60 -7.49 6.34
N LEU A 80 21.46 -7.10 6.92
CA LEU A 80 21.33 -6.75 8.34
C LEU A 80 20.60 -7.84 9.15
N VAL A 81 20.64 -9.07 8.64
CA VAL A 81 20.11 -10.27 9.30
C VAL A 81 20.73 -10.37 10.69
N LEU A 82 19.88 -10.32 11.71
CA LEU A 82 20.31 -10.61 13.06
C LEU A 82 20.38 -12.14 13.23
N PRO A 83 21.30 -12.65 14.07
CA PRO A 83 21.54 -14.09 14.18
C PRO A 83 20.30 -14.92 14.52
N ASP A 84 19.31 -14.35 15.20
CA ASP A 84 18.12 -15.05 15.71
C ASP A 84 17.05 -15.29 14.61
N ASP A 85 16.91 -14.34 13.69
CA ASP A 85 15.97 -14.39 12.57
C ASP A 85 16.44 -15.34 11.46
N ALA A 86 17.74 -15.40 11.19
CA ALA A 86 18.33 -16.40 10.28
C ALA A 86 18.04 -17.84 10.75
N GLN A 87 18.22 -18.11 12.04
CA GLN A 87 18.00 -19.44 12.62
C GLN A 87 16.52 -19.83 12.54
N THR A 88 15.60 -18.88 12.70
CA THR A 88 14.15 -19.10 12.63
C THR A 88 13.68 -19.44 11.21
N HIS A 89 14.27 -18.81 10.19
CA HIS A 89 13.97 -19.11 8.79
C HIS A 89 14.51 -20.50 8.38
N GLU A 90 15.77 -20.83 8.71
CA GLU A 90 16.34 -22.17 8.45
C GLU A 90 15.56 -23.29 9.19
N ALA A 91 15.15 -23.04 10.43
CA ALA A 91 14.28 -23.96 11.17
C ALA A 91 12.90 -24.12 10.51
N SER A 92 12.31 -23.05 9.97
CA SER A 92 11.02 -23.14 9.28
C SER A 92 11.08 -23.87 7.94
N ASP A 93 12.19 -23.77 7.22
CA ASP A 93 12.40 -24.46 5.93
C ASP A 93 12.67 -25.95 6.14
N THR A 94 13.47 -26.30 7.15
CA THR A 94 13.71 -27.70 7.53
C THR A 94 12.44 -28.40 8.04
N LEU A 95 11.57 -27.69 8.76
CA LEU A 95 10.28 -28.24 9.17
C LEU A 95 9.31 -28.43 7.99
N LYS A 96 9.35 -27.58 6.97
CA LYS A 96 8.55 -27.77 5.74
C LYS A 96 9.03 -28.95 4.91
N GLU A 97 10.34 -29.16 4.81
CA GLU A 97 10.92 -30.31 4.12
C GLU A 97 10.58 -31.62 4.85
N SER A 98 10.72 -31.64 6.18
CA SER A 98 10.33 -32.79 7.02
C SER A 98 8.82 -33.10 6.98
N SER A 99 7.97 -32.07 6.94
CA SER A 99 6.51 -32.26 6.84
C SER A 99 6.04 -32.66 5.45
N GLY A 100 6.80 -32.35 4.39
CA GLY A 100 6.48 -32.74 3.01
C GLY A 100 6.77 -34.21 2.71
N GLU A 101 7.77 -34.79 3.38
CA GLU A 101 8.11 -36.22 3.24
C GLU A 101 7.06 -37.13 3.88
N HIS A 102 6.37 -36.66 4.93
CA HIS A 102 5.35 -37.43 5.66
C HIS A 102 3.96 -37.50 4.99
N ILE A 103 3.70 -36.73 3.93
CA ILE A 103 2.39 -36.68 3.24
C ILE A 103 2.41 -37.48 1.92
N SER A 104 3.57 -38.03 1.54
CA SER A 104 3.78 -38.69 0.23
C SER A 104 3.70 -40.24 0.25
N VAL A 105 3.03 -40.86 1.24
CA VAL A 105 2.82 -42.33 1.32
C VAL A 105 1.35 -42.74 1.18
#